data_AF-A0A094AKW2-F1
#
_entry.id   AF-A0A094AKW2-F1
#
_cell.length_a   1.000
_cell.length_b   1.000
_cell.length_c   1.000
_cell.angle_alpha   90.00
_cell.angle_beta   90.00
_cell.angle_gamma   90.00
#
_symmetry.space_group_name_H-M   'P 1'
#
loop_
_entity.id
_entity.type
_entity.pdbx_description
1 polymer ?
#
loop_
_entity_poly.entity_id
_entity_poly.type
_entity_poly.pdbx_seq_one_letter_code
_entity_poly.pdbx_strand_id
1 'polypeptide(L)'
;MHLSTQVDALQSEHKTIIERLRDQVEQAIPSQMQFLSSSLGGTEQKLRVEVQTLKDEFTTTQQAHKQELANILKESDEKRGIENHNYRQELLHILKEHDENRGAENSNYKQELTYILHENDEKRRIENELLRSQMEDVQRRHDEMSERLKALEAAIQSSQPEVGSDRRPKKARTSKSTTKEIAQSSSYPEIDPSQTPAPVFDTPALPAQVPAWAEPAPSPFRALVPAPVLTPALDPADNTVHIPIVPRFHGDNIQQGALSLHEYASAFAPYIADVRVAARSTNNPRMERNAIGQFVVGMNTSGDRTRLATELERRKLAFIDRNMGAVKFFCGWEDVERILAEMN
;
A
#
# COMPACT_ATOMS: atom_id res chain seq x y z
N MET A 1 8.83 -115.36 63.05
CA MET A 1 7.46 -114.87 62.73
C MET A 1 7.23 -113.39 63.03
N HIS A 2 7.99 -112.72 63.92
CA HIS A 2 7.73 -111.33 64.32
C HIS A 2 8.07 -110.25 63.27
N LEU A 3 9.06 -110.48 62.39
CA LEU A 3 9.48 -109.52 61.35
C LEU A 3 8.49 -109.43 60.18
N SER A 4 7.82 -110.53 59.81
CA SER A 4 6.84 -110.55 58.71
C SER A 4 5.62 -109.70 59.04
N THR A 5 5.10 -109.83 60.26
CA THR A 5 3.95 -109.04 60.74
C THR A 5 4.25 -107.55 60.86
N GLN A 6 5.51 -107.17 61.10
CA GLN A 6 5.92 -105.76 61.14
C GLN A 6 6.01 -105.13 59.74
N VAL A 7 6.48 -105.89 58.75
CA VAL A 7 6.52 -105.46 57.34
C VAL A 7 5.10 -105.32 56.77
N ASP A 8 4.21 -106.26 57.05
CA ASP A 8 2.82 -106.21 56.61
C ASP A 8 2.05 -105.03 57.25
N ALA A 9 2.32 -104.73 58.52
CA ALA A 9 1.76 -103.58 59.21
C ALA A 9 2.23 -102.24 58.61
N LEU A 10 3.53 -102.12 58.33
CA LEU A 10 4.10 -100.93 57.69
C LEU A 10 3.57 -100.74 56.26
N GLN A 11 3.43 -101.82 55.47
CA GLN A 11 2.87 -101.74 54.13
C GLN A 11 1.40 -101.33 54.13
N SER A 12 0.63 -101.85 55.10
CA SER A 12 -0.77 -101.45 55.30
C SER A 12 -0.88 -99.97 55.67
N GLU A 13 -0.04 -99.49 56.58
CA GLU A 13 -0.01 -98.09 57.01
C GLU A 13 0.40 -97.16 55.86
N HIS A 14 1.41 -97.55 55.07
CA HIS A 14 1.85 -96.79 53.90
C HIS A 14 0.76 -96.71 52.82
N LYS A 15 0.05 -97.81 52.57
CA LYS A 15 -1.10 -97.84 51.66
C LYS A 15 -2.21 -96.91 52.13
N THR A 16 -2.50 -96.93 53.43
CA THR A 16 -3.53 -96.08 54.05
C THR A 16 -3.17 -94.59 53.94
N ILE A 17 -1.89 -94.24 54.12
CA ILE A 17 -1.41 -92.86 53.95
C ILE A 17 -1.53 -92.42 52.49
N ILE A 18 -1.16 -93.27 51.54
CA ILE A 18 -1.26 -92.98 50.10
C ILE A 18 -2.73 -92.78 49.68
N GLU A 19 -3.65 -93.63 50.16
CA GLU A 19 -5.08 -93.49 49.89
C GLU A 19 -5.63 -92.19 50.48
N ARG A 20 -5.30 -91.88 51.74
CA ARG A 20 -5.71 -90.59 52.36
C ARG A 20 -5.17 -89.38 51.59
N LEU A 21 -3.91 -89.41 51.16
CA LEU A 21 -3.32 -88.31 50.37
C LEU A 21 -3.99 -88.18 49.00
N ARG A 22 -4.28 -89.30 48.34
CA ARG A 22 -5.05 -89.32 47.09
C ARG A 22 -6.41 -88.68 47.28
N ASP A 23 -7.17 -89.10 48.30
CA ASP A 23 -8.51 -88.57 48.57
C ASP A 23 -8.46 -87.07 48.87
N GLN A 24 -7.47 -86.60 49.63
CA GLN A 24 -7.27 -85.18 49.89
C GLN A 24 -6.98 -84.38 48.61
N VAL A 25 -6.16 -84.93 47.70
CA VAL A 25 -5.84 -84.29 46.42
C VAL A 25 -7.05 -84.29 45.49
N GLU A 26 -7.76 -85.41 45.37
CA GLU A 26 -8.99 -85.53 44.56
C GLU A 26 -10.10 -84.60 45.05
N GLN A 27 -10.19 -84.33 46.36
CA GLN A 27 -11.14 -83.36 46.89
C GLN A 27 -10.68 -81.91 46.77
N ALA A 28 -9.38 -81.61 46.91
CA ALA A 28 -8.87 -80.24 46.91
C ALA A 28 -8.77 -79.62 45.51
N ILE A 29 -8.39 -80.40 44.49
CA ILE A 29 -8.18 -79.90 43.11
C ILE A 29 -9.48 -79.29 42.53
N PRO A 30 -10.65 -79.94 42.61
CA PRO A 30 -11.89 -79.37 42.06
C PRO A 30 -12.25 -78.02 42.69
N SER A 31 -12.12 -77.89 44.02
CA SER A 31 -12.42 -76.65 44.73
C SER A 31 -11.45 -75.52 44.34
N GLN A 32 -10.15 -75.82 44.21
CA GLN A 32 -9.17 -74.83 43.75
C GLN A 32 -9.42 -74.41 42.29
N MET A 33 -9.73 -75.36 41.41
CA MET A 33 -10.11 -75.09 40.02
C MET A 33 -11.37 -74.21 39.92
N GLN A 34 -12.37 -74.46 40.75
CA GLN A 34 -13.61 -73.72 40.77
C GLN A 34 -13.42 -72.29 41.31
N PHE A 35 -12.56 -72.12 42.33
CA PHE A 35 -12.15 -70.81 42.82
C PHE A 35 -11.42 -69.99 41.74
N LEU A 36 -10.42 -70.58 41.08
CA LEU A 36 -9.68 -69.93 40.00
C LEU A 36 -10.59 -69.55 38.82
N SER A 37 -11.49 -70.44 38.43
CA SER A 37 -12.45 -70.19 37.35
C SER A 37 -13.41 -69.05 37.69
N SER A 38 -13.89 -69.01 38.93
CA SER A 38 -14.80 -67.95 39.41
C SER A 38 -14.08 -66.61 39.53
N SER A 39 -12.83 -66.61 40.02
CA SER A 39 -11.99 -65.42 40.11
C SER A 39 -11.67 -64.85 38.72
N LEU A 40 -11.25 -65.72 37.78
CA LEU A 40 -10.96 -65.33 36.40
C LEU A 40 -12.22 -64.78 35.72
N GLY A 41 -13.35 -65.47 35.82
CA GLY A 41 -14.63 -65.00 35.26
C GLY A 41 -15.07 -63.65 35.82
N GLY A 42 -14.85 -63.41 37.12
CA GLY A 42 -15.10 -62.11 37.74
C GLY A 42 -14.22 -60.99 37.18
N THR A 43 -12.92 -61.25 36.99
CA THR A 43 -11.99 -60.28 36.40
C THR A 43 -12.30 -60.00 34.93
N GLU A 44 -12.65 -61.02 34.17
CA GLU A 44 -13.03 -60.90 32.76
C GLU A 44 -14.30 -60.07 32.60
N GLN A 45 -15.31 -60.32 33.44
CA GLN A 45 -16.53 -59.53 33.43
C GLN A 45 -16.28 -58.06 33.78
N LYS A 46 -15.42 -57.80 34.79
CA LYS A 46 -15.04 -56.43 35.15
C LYS A 46 -14.35 -55.71 33.98
N LEU A 47 -13.39 -56.35 33.32
CA LEU A 47 -12.70 -55.80 32.15
C LEU A 47 -13.67 -55.54 30.99
N ARG A 48 -14.63 -56.44 30.73
CA ARG A 48 -15.65 -56.22 29.70
C ARG A 48 -16.49 -54.98 29.97
N VAL A 49 -16.91 -54.77 31.21
CA VAL A 49 -17.68 -53.58 31.60
C VAL A 49 -16.84 -52.32 31.42
N GLU A 50 -15.59 -52.33 31.89
CA GLU A 50 -14.69 -51.17 31.81
C GLU A 50 -14.37 -50.79 30.35
N VAL A 51 -14.11 -51.77 29.49
CA VAL A 51 -13.92 -51.55 28.04
C VAL A 51 -15.19 -50.96 27.39
N GLN A 52 -16.36 -51.45 27.79
CA GLN A 52 -17.62 -50.94 27.26
C GLN A 52 -17.88 -49.50 27.71
N THR A 53 -17.63 -49.19 28.99
CA THR A 53 -17.73 -47.82 29.51
C THR A 53 -16.78 -46.87 28.78
N LEU A 54 -15.51 -47.24 28.62
CA LEU A 54 -14.53 -46.43 27.89
C LEU A 54 -14.92 -46.20 26.43
N LYS A 55 -15.52 -47.20 25.78
CA LYS A 55 -16.04 -47.08 24.42
C LYS A 55 -17.20 -46.09 24.33
N ASP A 56 -18.13 -46.15 25.28
CA ASP A 56 -19.29 -45.26 25.32
C ASP A 56 -18.86 -43.82 25.64
N GLU A 57 -17.91 -43.64 26.55
CA GLU A 57 -17.29 -42.33 26.81
C GLU A 57 -16.58 -41.77 25.57
N PHE A 58 -15.74 -42.57 24.91
CA PHE A 58 -15.03 -42.15 23.70
C PHE A 58 -15.98 -41.71 22.59
N THR A 59 -17.03 -42.48 22.33
CA THR A 59 -18.03 -42.14 21.29
C THR A 59 -18.80 -40.86 21.64
N THR A 60 -19.14 -40.67 22.92
CA THR A 60 -19.81 -39.46 23.39
C THR A 60 -18.92 -38.23 23.24
N THR A 61 -17.65 -38.30 23.65
CA THR A 61 -16.69 -37.20 23.49
C THR A 61 -16.42 -36.90 22.01
N GLN A 62 -16.28 -37.93 21.16
CA GLN A 62 -16.10 -37.75 19.72
C GLN A 62 -17.29 -37.02 19.10
N GLN A 63 -18.52 -37.40 19.47
CA GLN A 63 -19.73 -36.77 18.95
C GLN A 63 -19.87 -35.32 19.45
N ALA A 64 -19.53 -35.05 20.71
CA ALA A 64 -19.52 -33.69 21.27
C ALA A 64 -18.51 -32.80 20.53
N HIS A 65 -17.28 -33.25 20.33
CA HIS A 65 -16.26 -32.52 19.56
C HIS A 65 -16.70 -32.27 18.12
N LYS A 66 -17.32 -33.26 17.46
CA LYS A 66 -17.84 -33.08 16.10
C LYS A 66 -18.91 -32.00 16.05
N GLN A 67 -19.81 -31.97 17.02
CA GLN A 67 -20.85 -30.94 17.11
C GLN A 67 -20.26 -29.55 17.38
N GLU A 68 -19.27 -29.47 18.27
CA GLU A 68 -18.59 -28.22 18.59
C GLU A 68 -17.87 -27.64 17.37
N LEU A 69 -17.13 -28.47 16.62
CA LEU A 69 -16.49 -28.04 15.36
C LEU A 69 -17.50 -27.54 14.33
N ALA A 70 -18.65 -28.21 14.20
CA ALA A 70 -19.71 -27.75 13.30
C ALA A 70 -20.28 -26.39 13.72
N ASN A 71 -20.45 -26.17 15.03
CA ASN A 71 -20.92 -24.88 15.57
C ASN A 71 -19.89 -23.76 15.34
N ILE A 72 -18.60 -24.02 15.60
CA ILE A 72 -17.52 -23.05 15.40
C ILE A 72 -17.42 -22.65 13.93
N LEU A 73 -17.50 -23.61 13.01
CA LEU A 73 -17.47 -23.33 11.57
C LEU A 73 -18.67 -22.47 11.15
N LYS A 74 -19.87 -22.80 11.64
CA LYS A 74 -21.07 -22.01 11.37
C LYS A 74 -20.96 -20.58 11.89
N GLU A 75 -20.51 -20.39 13.13
CA GLU A 75 -20.33 -19.06 13.73
C GLU A 75 -19.25 -18.26 12.97
N SER A 76 -18.17 -18.92 12.55
CA SER A 76 -17.13 -18.30 11.73
C SER A 76 -17.66 -17.84 10.37
N ASP A 77 -18.47 -18.66 9.70
CA ASP A 77 -19.11 -18.30 8.43
C ASP A 77 -20.09 -17.14 8.59
N GLU A 78 -20.88 -17.12 9.67
CA GLU A 78 -21.81 -16.02 9.99
C GLU A 78 -21.07 -14.71 10.24
N LYS A 79 -19.99 -14.73 11.06
CA LYS A 79 -19.15 -13.55 11.30
C LYS A 79 -18.52 -13.02 10.02
N ARG A 80 -17.96 -13.91 9.19
CA ARG A 80 -17.40 -13.54 7.88
C ARG A 80 -18.48 -12.96 6.95
N GLY A 81 -19.71 -13.45 7.02
CA GLY A 81 -20.85 -12.92 6.28
C GLY A 81 -21.20 -11.49 6.69
N ILE A 82 -21.23 -11.23 8.00
CA ILE A 82 -21.51 -9.89 8.56
C ILE A 82 -20.40 -8.90 8.18
N GLU A 83 -19.13 -9.28 8.33
CA GLU A 83 -17.99 -8.43 7.95
C GLU A 83 -18.02 -8.08 6.46
N ASN A 84 -18.25 -9.06 5.58
CA ASN A 84 -18.40 -8.81 4.15
C ASN A 84 -19.59 -7.89 3.83
N HIS A 85 -20.69 -8.01 4.57
CA HIS A 85 -21.82 -7.09 4.41
C HIS A 85 -21.41 -5.66 4.79
N ASN A 86 -20.72 -5.49 5.92
CA ASN A 86 -20.25 -4.18 6.37
C ASN A 86 -19.28 -3.55 5.36
N TYR A 87 -18.30 -4.32 4.85
CA TYR A 87 -17.39 -3.82 3.80
C TYR A 87 -18.12 -3.40 2.54
N ARG A 88 -19.17 -4.12 2.13
CA ARG A 88 -20.00 -3.72 0.97
C ARG A 88 -20.75 -2.43 1.23
N GLN A 89 -21.28 -2.22 2.43
CA GLN A 89 -21.97 -0.98 2.79
C GLN A 89 -21.00 0.21 2.81
N GLU A 90 -19.81 0.02 3.37
CA GLU A 90 -18.77 1.05 3.41
C GLU A 90 -18.30 1.44 2.00
N LEU A 91 -18.06 0.44 1.12
CA LEU A 91 -17.73 0.70 -0.28
C LEU A 91 -18.84 1.47 -1.02
N LEU A 92 -20.11 1.11 -0.78
CA LEU A 92 -21.24 1.83 -1.36
C LEU A 92 -21.32 3.28 -0.86
N HIS A 93 -21.05 3.51 0.43
CA HIS A 93 -21.00 4.85 1.00
C HIS A 93 -19.90 5.70 0.35
N ILE A 94 -18.67 5.17 0.25
CA ILE A 94 -17.53 5.86 -0.36
C ILE A 94 -17.83 6.21 -1.83
N LEU A 95 -18.41 5.28 -2.59
CA LEU A 95 -18.76 5.53 -3.99
C LEU A 95 -19.80 6.66 -4.13
N LYS A 96 -20.81 6.67 -3.25
CA LYS A 96 -21.84 7.70 -3.24
C LYS A 96 -21.24 9.08 -2.92
N GLU A 97 -20.41 9.16 -1.89
CA GLU A 97 -19.72 10.39 -1.51
C GLU A 97 -18.81 10.91 -2.63
N HIS A 98 -18.08 10.01 -3.31
CA HIS A 98 -17.25 10.39 -4.45
C HIS A 98 -18.10 10.93 -5.62
N ASP A 99 -19.25 10.34 -5.93
CA ASP A 99 -20.12 10.83 -7.00
C ASP A 99 -20.75 12.19 -6.65
N GLU A 100 -21.14 12.39 -5.39
CA GLU A 100 -21.62 13.68 -4.88
C GLU A 100 -20.54 14.77 -4.97
N ASN A 101 -19.32 14.47 -4.52
CA ASN A 101 -18.19 15.40 -4.60
C ASN A 101 -17.82 15.72 -6.05
N ARG A 102 -17.79 14.73 -6.94
CA ARG A 102 -17.55 14.95 -8.38
C ARG A 102 -18.62 15.84 -9.00
N GLY A 103 -19.87 15.68 -8.60
CA GLY A 103 -20.98 16.53 -9.02
C GLY A 103 -20.81 17.98 -8.55
N ALA A 104 -20.45 18.17 -7.28
CA ALA A 104 -20.22 19.48 -6.68
C ALA A 104 -19.03 20.22 -7.30
N GLU A 105 -17.88 19.56 -7.45
CA GLU A 105 -16.68 20.11 -8.09
C GLU A 105 -16.96 20.55 -9.54
N ASN A 106 -17.64 19.70 -10.31
CA ASN A 106 -18.01 20.02 -11.69
C ASN A 106 -18.99 21.21 -11.77
N SER A 107 -19.93 21.31 -10.81
CA SER A 107 -20.82 22.47 -10.72
C SER A 107 -20.05 23.75 -10.41
N ASN A 108 -19.11 23.69 -9.47
CA ASN A 108 -18.30 24.85 -9.07
C ASN A 108 -17.41 25.33 -10.24
N TYR A 109 -16.72 24.40 -10.92
CA TYR A 109 -15.93 24.70 -12.11
C TYR A 109 -16.75 25.37 -13.21
N LYS A 110 -17.99 24.89 -13.46
CA LYS A 110 -18.89 25.51 -14.43
C LYS A 110 -19.30 26.93 -14.03
N GLN A 111 -19.54 27.19 -12.74
CA GLN A 111 -19.87 28.52 -12.25
C GLN A 111 -18.68 29.48 -12.41
N GLU A 112 -17.48 29.05 -12.03
CA GLU A 112 -16.25 29.84 -12.18
C GLU A 112 -15.95 30.16 -13.65
N LEU A 113 -16.07 29.18 -14.54
CA LEU A 113 -15.91 29.41 -15.99
C LEU A 113 -16.93 30.42 -16.53
N THR A 114 -18.19 30.33 -16.08
CA THR A 114 -19.23 31.29 -16.46
C THR A 114 -18.90 32.69 -15.97
N TYR A 115 -18.41 32.82 -14.74
CA TYR A 115 -17.97 34.10 -14.18
C TYR A 115 -16.81 34.71 -14.99
N ILE A 116 -15.77 33.93 -15.29
CA ILE A 116 -14.60 34.38 -16.07
C ILE A 116 -15.03 34.84 -17.47
N LEU A 117 -15.93 34.11 -18.14
CA LEU A 117 -16.43 34.48 -19.46
C LEU A 117 -17.20 35.80 -19.42
N HIS A 118 -18.08 35.98 -18.43
CA HIS A 118 -18.83 37.22 -18.26
C HIS A 118 -17.90 38.40 -17.94
N GLU A 119 -16.90 38.21 -17.08
CA GLU A 119 -15.91 39.25 -16.78
C GLU A 119 -15.11 39.63 -18.04
N ASN A 120 -14.75 38.66 -18.88
CA ASN A 120 -14.05 38.90 -20.14
C ASN A 120 -14.93 39.69 -21.13
N ASP A 121 -16.21 39.32 -21.25
CA ASP A 121 -17.18 40.03 -22.07
C ASP A 121 -17.33 41.49 -21.63
N GLU A 122 -17.40 41.72 -20.32
CA GLU A 122 -17.52 43.08 -19.76
C GLU A 122 -16.24 43.90 -20.00
N LYS A 123 -15.05 43.32 -19.82
CA LYS A 123 -13.78 43.98 -20.16
C LYS A 123 -13.73 44.36 -21.63
N ARG A 124 -14.09 43.44 -22.53
CA ARG A 124 -14.18 43.71 -23.97
C ARG A 124 -15.20 44.80 -24.30
N ARG A 125 -16.34 44.83 -23.61
CA ARG A 125 -17.36 45.87 -23.77
C ARG A 125 -16.80 47.24 -23.42
N ILE A 126 -16.15 47.36 -22.27
CA ILE A 126 -15.53 48.62 -21.80
C ILE A 126 -14.43 49.09 -22.75
N GLU A 127 -13.55 48.18 -23.19
CA GLU A 127 -12.47 48.50 -24.13
C GLU A 127 -13.01 49.00 -25.47
N ASN A 128 -14.03 48.33 -26.03
CA ASN A 128 -14.67 48.77 -27.28
C ASN A 128 -15.33 50.15 -27.15
N GLU A 129 -15.96 50.44 -26.02
CA GLU A 129 -16.56 51.75 -25.77
C GLU A 129 -15.49 52.85 -25.72
N LEU A 130 -14.37 52.58 -25.05
CA LEU A 130 -13.23 53.49 -25.02
C LEU A 130 -12.66 53.74 -26.42
N LEU A 131 -12.47 52.68 -27.21
CA LEU A 131 -11.97 52.79 -28.58
C LEU A 131 -12.92 53.61 -29.48
N ARG A 132 -14.24 53.42 -29.34
CA ARG A 132 -15.23 54.24 -30.05
C ARG A 132 -15.11 55.72 -29.67
N SER A 133 -15.07 56.01 -28.38
CA SER A 133 -14.90 57.39 -27.89
C SER A 133 -13.61 58.03 -28.43
N GLN A 134 -12.50 57.30 -28.43
CA GLN A 134 -11.23 57.78 -29.00
C GLN A 134 -11.32 58.02 -30.51
N MET A 135 -12.00 57.15 -31.27
CA MET A 135 -12.22 57.36 -32.70
C MET A 135 -13.06 58.61 -32.96
N GLU A 136 -14.12 58.83 -32.18
CA GLU A 136 -14.97 60.03 -32.31
C GLU A 136 -14.17 61.32 -32.04
N ASP A 137 -13.26 61.30 -31.07
CA ASP A 137 -12.38 62.44 -30.79
C ASP A 137 -11.34 62.68 -31.88
N VAL A 138 -10.83 61.61 -32.52
CA VAL A 138 -9.95 61.74 -33.70
C VAL A 138 -10.73 62.31 -34.88
N GLN A 139 -11.94 61.80 -35.14
CA GLN A 139 -12.80 62.28 -36.21
C GLN A 139 -13.13 63.76 -36.03
N ARG A 140 -13.52 64.19 -34.81
CA ARG A 140 -13.81 65.60 -34.51
C ARG A 140 -12.61 66.50 -34.79
N ARG A 141 -11.40 66.07 -34.40
CA ARG A 141 -10.16 66.82 -34.67
C ARG A 141 -9.83 66.87 -36.17
N HIS A 142 -10.05 65.77 -36.89
CA HIS A 142 -9.88 65.71 -38.34
C HIS A 142 -10.83 66.68 -39.05
N ASP A 143 -12.11 66.70 -38.65
CA ASP A 143 -13.11 67.59 -39.22
C ASP A 143 -12.78 69.06 -38.92
N GLU A 144 -12.34 69.38 -37.70
CA GLU A 144 -11.87 70.72 -37.34
C GLU A 144 -10.67 71.17 -38.19
N MET A 145 -9.66 70.30 -38.37
CA MET A 145 -8.52 70.59 -39.23
C MET A 145 -8.92 70.77 -40.69
N SER A 146 -9.85 69.95 -41.18
CA SER A 146 -10.38 70.04 -42.55
C SER A 146 -11.10 71.37 -42.78
N GLU A 147 -11.91 71.82 -41.82
CA GLU A 147 -12.58 73.14 -41.90
C GLU A 147 -11.57 74.30 -41.82
N ARG A 148 -10.54 74.20 -40.96
CA ARG A 148 -9.44 75.18 -40.94
C ARG A 148 -8.69 75.24 -42.27
N LEU A 149 -8.45 74.10 -42.91
CA LEU A 149 -7.82 74.03 -44.24
C LEU A 149 -8.72 74.67 -45.30
N LYS A 150 -10.02 74.36 -45.34
CA LYS A 150 -10.96 75.02 -46.25
C LYS A 150 -11.00 76.54 -46.06
N ALA A 151 -11.00 77.00 -44.81
CA ALA A 151 -10.97 78.43 -44.49
C ALA A 151 -9.67 79.10 -44.96
N LEU A 152 -8.53 78.42 -44.78
CA LEU A 152 -7.22 78.88 -45.28
C LEU A 152 -7.18 78.91 -46.81
N GLU A 153 -7.68 77.88 -47.48
CA GLU A 153 -7.77 77.83 -48.96
C GLU A 153 -8.65 78.96 -49.50
N ALA A 154 -9.81 79.22 -48.89
CA ALA A 154 -10.67 80.34 -49.24
C ALA A 154 -9.99 81.70 -48.99
N ALA A 155 -9.25 81.85 -47.89
CA ALA A 155 -8.46 83.04 -47.61
C ALA A 155 -7.35 83.26 -48.66
N ILE A 156 -6.69 82.19 -49.11
CA ILE A 156 -5.68 82.26 -50.19
C ILE A 156 -6.33 82.65 -51.52
N GLN A 157 -7.48 82.06 -51.87
CA GLN A 157 -8.19 82.39 -53.11
C GLN A 157 -8.70 83.84 -53.14
N SER A 158 -9.21 84.34 -52.01
CA SER A 158 -9.63 85.75 -51.86
C SER A 158 -8.47 86.76 -51.78
N SER A 159 -7.26 86.30 -51.49
CA SER A 159 -6.05 87.12 -51.45
C SER A 159 -5.17 86.98 -52.70
N GLN A 160 -5.62 86.23 -53.71
CA GLN A 160 -5.05 86.33 -55.05
C GLN A 160 -5.38 87.72 -55.62
N PRO A 161 -4.38 88.56 -55.92
CA PRO A 161 -4.63 89.85 -56.54
C PRO A 161 -5.11 89.61 -57.97
N GLU A 162 -6.23 90.26 -58.35
CA GLU A 162 -6.42 90.64 -59.75
C GLU A 162 -5.13 91.34 -60.20
N VAL A 163 -4.56 90.84 -61.28
CA VAL A 163 -3.36 91.41 -61.91
C VAL A 163 -3.62 92.90 -62.15
N GLY A 164 -2.99 93.76 -61.34
CA GLY A 164 -3.30 95.19 -61.36
C GLY A 164 -2.46 96.05 -60.43
N SER A 165 -1.22 96.29 -60.84
CA SER A 165 -0.47 97.54 -60.63
C SER A 165 0.11 97.88 -59.24
N ASP A 166 1.45 97.76 -59.18
CA ASP A 166 2.42 98.62 -58.52
C ASP A 166 2.07 99.31 -57.18
N ARG A 167 2.73 98.84 -56.11
CA ARG A 167 3.53 99.71 -55.22
C ARG A 167 4.49 98.94 -54.30
N ARG A 168 5.76 99.35 -54.35
CA ARG A 168 6.90 98.90 -53.55
C ARG A 168 6.83 99.36 -52.07
N PRO A 169 7.62 98.73 -51.16
CA PRO A 169 7.31 98.58 -49.73
C PRO A 169 7.92 99.68 -48.83
N LYS A 170 7.29 99.93 -47.68
CA LYS A 170 7.91 100.65 -46.55
C LYS A 170 8.13 99.72 -45.36
N LYS A 171 9.42 99.55 -45.01
CA LYS A 171 9.98 99.11 -43.71
C LYS A 171 9.37 99.93 -42.55
N ALA A 172 9.33 99.53 -41.28
CA ALA A 172 9.90 98.44 -40.48
C ALA A 172 9.08 98.33 -39.17
N ARG A 173 9.11 97.18 -38.48
CA ARG A 173 9.39 97.16 -37.04
C ARG A 173 9.76 95.74 -36.57
N THR A 174 10.96 95.63 -36.02
CA THR A 174 11.48 94.49 -35.25
C THR A 174 10.60 94.21 -34.03
N SER A 175 10.07 92.99 -33.93
CA SER A 175 9.52 92.43 -32.69
C SER A 175 10.33 91.22 -32.30
N LYS A 176 10.75 91.21 -31.03
CA LYS A 176 11.76 90.35 -30.43
C LYS A 176 11.28 88.90 -30.40
N SER A 177 12.18 87.99 -30.80
CA SER A 177 12.08 86.57 -30.47
C SER A 177 12.34 86.42 -28.97
N THR A 178 11.35 85.91 -28.24
CA THR A 178 11.54 85.38 -26.89
C THR A 178 11.38 83.86 -26.99
N THR A 179 12.50 83.17 -27.14
CA THR A 179 12.58 81.72 -26.99
C THR A 179 12.27 81.38 -25.53
N LYS A 180 11.08 80.83 -25.27
CA LYS A 180 10.81 80.14 -24.01
C LYS A 180 11.27 78.69 -24.17
N GLU A 181 12.39 78.42 -23.52
CA GLU A 181 12.88 77.10 -23.15
C GLU A 181 11.77 76.39 -22.34
N ILE A 182 11.20 75.32 -22.90
CA ILE A 182 10.41 74.36 -22.11
C ILE A 182 11.33 73.17 -21.89
N ALA A 183 11.82 73.07 -20.66
CA ALA A 183 12.50 71.90 -20.14
C ALA A 183 11.60 70.67 -20.34
N GLN A 184 12.09 69.70 -21.11
CA GLN A 184 11.56 68.34 -21.12
C GLN A 184 12.02 67.64 -19.83
N SER A 185 11.07 67.20 -19.01
CA SER A 185 11.31 66.24 -17.95
C SER A 185 10.73 64.87 -18.37
N SER A 186 11.67 63.93 -18.62
CA SER A 186 11.66 62.48 -18.31
C SER A 186 10.44 61.95 -17.53
N SER A 187 9.85 60.77 -17.74
CA SER A 187 10.45 59.44 -17.96
C SER A 187 9.33 58.45 -18.34
N TYR A 188 9.46 57.72 -19.44
CA TYR A 188 8.78 56.43 -19.64
C TYR A 188 9.82 55.33 -19.43
N PRO A 189 9.55 54.28 -18.62
CA PRO A 189 10.44 53.14 -18.56
C PRO A 189 10.25 52.25 -19.80
N GLU A 190 11.34 52.12 -20.55
CA GLU A 190 11.54 51.18 -21.65
C GLU A 190 11.70 49.77 -21.06
N ILE A 191 10.87 48.82 -21.51
CA ILE A 191 10.93 47.41 -21.11
C ILE A 191 11.89 46.71 -22.07
N ASP A 192 13.03 46.25 -21.55
CA ASP A 192 14.02 45.44 -22.27
C ASP A 192 13.65 43.94 -22.17
N PRO A 193 13.34 43.24 -23.27
CA PRO A 193 13.01 41.82 -23.26
C PRO A 193 14.23 40.99 -23.71
N SER A 194 15.23 40.84 -22.85
CA SER A 194 16.32 39.89 -23.13
C SER A 194 17.05 39.45 -21.87
N GLN A 195 16.44 38.59 -21.04
CA GLN A 195 17.18 37.65 -20.20
C GLN A 195 16.36 36.37 -19.98
N THR A 196 16.59 35.38 -20.83
CA THR A 196 16.28 33.96 -20.56
C THR A 196 17.61 33.24 -20.35
N PRO A 197 17.87 32.62 -19.19
CA PRO A 197 18.96 31.67 -19.07
C PRO A 197 18.42 30.23 -19.29
N ALA A 198 18.88 29.60 -20.36
CA ALA A 198 18.78 28.16 -20.60
C ALA A 198 19.83 27.39 -19.76
N PRO A 199 19.64 26.08 -19.52
CA PRO A 199 20.36 25.33 -18.49
C PRO A 199 21.73 24.85 -18.96
N VAL A 200 22.69 24.81 -18.02
CA VAL A 200 24.01 24.20 -18.23
C VAL A 200 23.95 22.74 -17.75
N PHE A 201 24.20 21.82 -18.68
CA PHE A 201 24.47 20.41 -18.41
C PHE A 201 25.93 20.24 -18.01
N ASP A 202 26.20 19.60 -16.88
CA ASP A 202 27.50 19.00 -16.59
C ASP A 202 27.30 17.53 -16.17
N THR A 203 27.98 16.64 -16.88
CA THR A 203 28.15 15.22 -16.55
C THR A 203 29.51 15.08 -15.86
N PRO A 204 29.67 14.21 -14.84
CA PRO A 204 30.71 13.20 -15.01
C PRO A 204 30.44 11.81 -14.37
N ALA A 205 30.93 10.80 -15.11
CA ALA A 205 31.69 9.60 -14.71
C ALA A 205 31.07 8.49 -13.82
N LEU A 206 30.99 7.29 -14.41
CA LEU A 206 31.04 5.97 -13.76
C LEU A 206 32.39 5.74 -13.05
N PRO A 207 32.42 4.81 -12.07
CA PRO A 207 33.26 3.64 -12.26
C PRO A 207 32.58 2.29 -11.90
N ALA A 208 33.08 1.26 -12.57
CA ALA A 208 32.71 -0.14 -12.45
C ALA A 208 33.26 -0.83 -11.18
N GLN A 209 32.59 -1.88 -10.70
CA GLN A 209 33.17 -3.22 -10.45
C GLN A 209 32.14 -4.22 -9.89
N VAL A 210 32.14 -5.44 -10.44
CA VAL A 210 31.49 -6.69 -9.98
C VAL A 210 32.65 -7.69 -9.79
N PRO A 211 32.72 -8.49 -8.70
CA PRO A 211 32.38 -9.95 -8.75
C PRO A 211 31.92 -10.51 -7.36
N ALA A 212 31.43 -11.74 -7.11
CA ALA A 212 31.20 -13.01 -7.81
C ALA A 212 30.19 -13.87 -6.99
N TRP A 213 29.73 -14.97 -7.60
CA TRP A 213 28.74 -15.97 -7.17
C TRP A 213 29.06 -16.82 -5.92
N ALA A 214 28.02 -17.37 -5.28
CA ALA A 214 27.97 -18.76 -4.79
C ALA A 214 26.51 -19.24 -4.51
N GLU A 215 26.10 -20.35 -5.14
CA GLU A 215 25.02 -21.28 -4.70
C GLU A 215 25.61 -22.26 -3.63
N PRO A 216 24.85 -23.09 -2.87
CA PRO A 216 23.58 -23.76 -3.22
C PRO A 216 22.49 -23.83 -2.11
N ALA A 217 21.28 -24.28 -2.48
CA ALA A 217 20.14 -24.55 -1.60
C ALA A 217 20.39 -25.67 -0.56
N PRO A 218 19.62 -25.68 0.55
CA PRO A 218 18.77 -26.84 0.79
C PRO A 218 17.34 -26.49 1.27
N SER A 219 16.37 -27.27 0.78
CA SER A 219 15.04 -27.45 1.38
C SER A 219 15.16 -28.09 2.78
N PRO A 220 14.23 -27.83 3.73
CA PRO A 220 13.24 -28.88 4.02
C PRO A 220 11.86 -28.40 4.48
N PHE A 221 10.83 -29.15 4.10
CA PHE A 221 9.58 -29.33 4.84
C PHE A 221 9.85 -29.94 6.24
N ARG A 222 9.15 -29.50 7.30
CA ARG A 222 8.33 -30.38 8.18
C ARG A 222 7.61 -29.65 9.33
N ALA A 223 6.39 -30.09 9.56
CA ALA A 223 5.46 -29.70 10.62
C ALA A 223 5.98 -29.98 12.05
N LEU A 224 5.57 -29.15 13.01
CA LEU A 224 5.43 -29.53 14.42
C LEU A 224 4.43 -28.62 15.16
N VAL A 225 3.44 -29.29 15.75
CA VAL A 225 2.44 -28.79 16.71
C VAL A 225 3.15 -28.29 17.98
N PRO A 226 2.73 -27.19 18.65
CA PRO A 226 3.31 -26.80 19.93
C PRO A 226 2.58 -27.49 21.09
N ALA A 227 3.35 -28.18 21.93
CA ALA A 227 2.98 -28.40 23.33
C ALA A 227 3.56 -27.25 24.18
N PRO A 228 2.85 -26.76 25.20
CA PRO A 228 3.34 -25.68 26.06
C PRO A 228 4.29 -26.26 27.11
N VAL A 229 5.23 -25.46 27.65
CA VAL A 229 5.60 -25.44 29.08
C VAL A 229 6.81 -24.53 29.36
N LEU A 230 6.56 -23.60 30.30
CA LEU A 230 7.41 -22.99 31.32
C LEU A 230 8.66 -22.18 30.93
N THR A 231 8.58 -20.88 31.28
CA THR A 231 9.70 -20.00 31.62
C THR A 231 10.58 -20.57 32.74
N PRO A 232 11.89 -20.27 32.68
CA PRO A 232 12.52 -19.55 33.79
C PRO A 232 13.35 -18.35 33.32
N ALA A 233 13.36 -17.30 34.15
CA ALA A 233 14.14 -16.08 33.98
C ALA A 233 15.63 -16.29 34.30
N LEU A 234 16.54 -15.65 33.54
CA LEU A 234 17.92 -15.34 33.94
C LEU A 234 18.52 -14.25 33.02
N ASP A 235 19.45 -13.50 33.62
CA ASP A 235 19.96 -12.14 33.39
C ASP A 235 20.64 -11.77 32.04
N PRO A 236 20.89 -10.46 31.79
CA PRO A 236 21.34 -9.88 30.53
C PRO A 236 22.87 -9.83 30.43
N ALA A 237 23.45 -10.43 29.39
CA ALA A 237 24.78 -10.10 28.91
C ALA A 237 24.95 -10.49 27.44
N ASP A 238 25.50 -9.57 26.68
CA ASP A 238 26.00 -9.65 25.31
C ASP A 238 26.20 -11.06 24.75
N ASN A 239 25.34 -11.40 23.80
CA ASN A 239 25.73 -12.05 22.55
C ASN A 239 24.56 -11.85 21.60
N THR A 240 24.72 -10.88 20.69
CA THR A 240 23.78 -10.63 19.59
C THR A 240 23.81 -11.83 18.66
N VAL A 241 23.12 -12.89 19.06
CA VAL A 241 22.64 -13.92 18.14
C VAL A 241 21.80 -13.15 17.12
N HIS A 242 22.28 -13.10 15.88
CA HIS A 242 21.52 -12.60 14.75
C HIS A 242 20.33 -13.55 14.60
N ILE A 243 19.26 -13.29 15.36
CA ILE A 243 17.98 -13.92 15.16
C ILE A 243 17.61 -13.50 13.74
N PRO A 244 17.46 -14.43 12.77
CA PRO A 244 16.91 -14.07 11.48
C PRO A 244 15.58 -13.41 11.79
N ILE A 245 15.43 -12.14 11.40
CA ILE A 245 14.16 -11.44 11.55
C ILE A 245 13.18 -12.21 10.67
N VAL A 246 12.47 -13.16 11.29
CA VAL A 246 11.45 -13.96 10.60
C VAL A 246 10.37 -12.96 10.23
N PRO A 247 10.12 -12.71 8.94
CA PRO A 247 9.11 -11.74 8.54
C PRO A 247 7.76 -12.20 9.11
N ARG A 248 7.23 -11.44 10.06
CA ARG A 248 5.88 -11.68 10.59
C ARG A 248 4.90 -11.13 9.56
N PHE A 249 4.42 -12.00 8.68
CA PHE A 249 3.33 -11.66 7.77
C PHE A 249 2.06 -11.40 8.57
N HIS A 250 1.49 -10.21 8.45
CA HIS A 250 0.14 -9.89 8.89
C HIS A 250 -0.71 -9.68 7.64
N GLY A 251 -1.65 -10.58 7.39
CA GLY A 251 -2.55 -10.50 6.22
C GLY A 251 -1.80 -10.40 4.90
N ASP A 252 -0.88 -11.34 4.65
CA ASP A 252 -0.02 -11.41 3.46
C ASP A 252 0.99 -10.25 3.25
N ASN A 253 1.07 -9.31 4.20
CA ASN A 253 2.00 -8.18 4.14
C ASN A 253 3.04 -8.27 5.26
N ILE A 254 4.32 -8.10 4.90
CA ILE A 254 5.37 -7.82 5.89
C ILE A 254 5.27 -6.34 6.23
N GLN A 255 5.01 -6.00 7.49
CA GLN A 255 5.06 -4.62 7.96
C GLN A 255 6.46 -4.29 8.46
N GLN A 256 6.94 -3.07 8.18
CA GLN A 256 8.27 -2.60 8.58
C GLN A 256 8.44 -2.55 10.11
N GLY A 257 7.40 -2.14 10.85
CA GLY A 257 7.45 -2.09 12.32
C GLY A 257 8.64 -1.26 12.83
N ALA A 258 9.46 -1.86 13.70
CA ALA A 258 10.66 -1.24 14.27
C ALA A 258 11.93 -1.41 13.40
N LEU A 259 11.83 -2.06 12.24
CA LEU A 259 12.97 -2.29 11.35
C LEU A 259 13.35 -0.98 10.64
N SER A 260 14.65 -0.77 10.46
CA SER A 260 15.14 0.22 9.51
C SER A 260 14.68 -0.14 8.09
N LEU A 261 14.65 0.84 7.19
CA LEU A 261 14.23 0.62 5.80
C LEU A 261 15.09 -0.45 5.11
N HIS A 262 16.39 -0.50 5.43
CA HIS A 262 17.31 -1.48 4.89
C HIS A 262 17.06 -2.90 5.42
N GLU A 263 16.83 -3.06 6.73
CA GLU A 263 16.48 -4.34 7.34
C GLU A 263 15.12 -4.84 6.82
N TYR A 264 14.17 -3.93 6.61
CA TYR A 264 12.86 -4.25 6.05
C TYR A 264 12.96 -4.73 4.60
N ALA A 265 13.72 -4.04 3.75
CA ALA A 265 13.97 -4.49 2.37
C ALA A 265 14.66 -5.86 2.32
N SER A 266 15.64 -6.07 3.20
CA SER A 266 16.36 -7.35 3.32
C SER A 266 15.44 -8.50 3.77
N ALA A 267 14.51 -8.22 4.70
CA ALA A 267 13.50 -9.18 5.14
C ALA A 267 12.45 -9.48 4.07
N PHE A 268 12.18 -8.54 3.15
CA PHE A 268 11.21 -8.68 2.07
C PHE A 268 11.77 -9.40 0.83
N ALA A 269 13.10 -9.37 0.62
CA ALA A 269 13.76 -9.94 -0.55
C ALA A 269 13.47 -11.44 -0.80
N PRO A 270 13.44 -12.33 0.21
CA PRO A 270 13.10 -13.75 0.01
C PRO A 270 11.67 -13.93 -0.54
N TYR A 271 10.71 -13.14 -0.05
CA TYR A 271 9.33 -13.19 -0.53
C TYR A 271 9.21 -12.77 -2.00
N ILE A 272 9.89 -11.69 -2.39
CA ILE A 272 9.95 -11.29 -3.80
C ILE A 272 10.60 -12.38 -4.66
N ALA A 273 11.66 -13.04 -4.16
CA ALA A 273 12.31 -14.12 -4.90
C ALA A 273 11.34 -15.27 -5.19
N ASP A 274 10.54 -15.68 -4.20
CA ASP A 274 9.49 -16.69 -4.36
C ASP A 274 8.41 -16.23 -5.35
N VAL A 275 7.97 -14.97 -5.25
CA VAL A 275 7.00 -14.37 -6.18
C VAL A 275 7.54 -14.35 -7.61
N ARG A 276 8.84 -14.07 -7.81
CA ARG A 276 9.48 -14.10 -9.13
C ARG A 276 9.51 -15.51 -9.71
N VAL A 277 9.82 -16.52 -8.90
CA VAL A 277 9.79 -17.93 -9.32
C VAL A 277 8.37 -18.32 -9.76
N ALA A 278 7.37 -17.95 -8.96
CA ALA A 278 5.97 -18.22 -9.27
C ALA A 278 5.47 -17.41 -10.50
N ALA A 279 5.91 -16.16 -10.67
CA ALA A 279 5.56 -15.30 -11.81
C ALA A 279 6.13 -15.85 -13.12
N ARG A 280 7.33 -16.42 -13.10
CA ARG A 280 7.94 -17.09 -14.27
C ARG A 280 7.19 -18.37 -14.65
N SER A 281 6.79 -19.16 -13.65
CA SER A 281 5.99 -20.38 -13.86
C SER A 281 4.62 -20.08 -14.49
N THR A 282 4.01 -18.95 -14.11
CA THR A 282 2.66 -18.54 -14.56
C THR A 282 2.67 -17.51 -15.71
N ASN A 283 3.85 -17.10 -16.17
CA ASN A 283 4.05 -16.01 -17.15
C ASN A 283 3.28 -14.71 -16.80
N ASN A 284 3.23 -14.35 -15.51
CA ASN A 284 2.44 -13.22 -15.02
C ASN A 284 3.31 -12.16 -14.30
N PRO A 285 3.83 -11.14 -15.02
CA PRO A 285 4.65 -10.08 -14.43
C PRO A 285 3.89 -9.15 -13.49
N ARG A 286 2.55 -9.27 -13.39
CA ARG A 286 1.76 -8.47 -12.44
C ARG A 286 1.98 -8.92 -10.99
N MET A 287 2.39 -10.18 -10.77
CA MET A 287 2.61 -10.69 -9.42
C MET A 287 3.76 -9.97 -8.71
N GLU A 288 4.89 -9.75 -9.39
CA GLU A 288 6.01 -9.00 -8.81
C GLU A 288 5.62 -7.54 -8.53
N ARG A 289 4.87 -6.90 -9.43
CA ARG A 289 4.36 -5.53 -9.23
C ARG A 289 3.42 -5.42 -8.04
N ASN A 290 2.57 -6.43 -7.82
CA ASN A 290 1.69 -6.48 -6.66
C ASN A 290 2.50 -6.65 -5.37
N ALA A 291 3.53 -7.50 -5.37
CA ALA A 291 4.43 -7.67 -4.23
C ALA A 291 5.21 -6.38 -3.91
N ILE A 292 5.64 -5.62 -4.92
CA ILE A 292 6.21 -4.28 -4.73
C ILE A 292 5.18 -3.34 -4.08
N GLY A 293 3.92 -3.40 -4.52
CA GLY A 293 2.82 -2.65 -3.88
C GLY A 293 2.67 -3.00 -2.39
N GLN A 294 2.74 -4.28 -2.04
CA GLN A 294 2.67 -4.75 -0.64
C GLN A 294 3.86 -4.25 0.19
N PHE A 295 5.08 -4.26 -0.38
CA PHE A 295 6.25 -3.67 0.26
C PHE A 295 6.04 -2.19 0.57
N VAL A 296 5.59 -1.40 -0.41
CA VAL A 296 5.38 0.04 -0.23
C VAL A 296 4.28 0.35 0.79
N VAL A 297 3.21 -0.45 0.82
CA VAL A 297 2.15 -0.33 1.83
C VAL A 297 2.66 -0.69 3.23
N GLY A 298 3.54 -1.68 3.34
CA GLY A 298 4.10 -2.14 4.60
C GLY A 298 5.19 -1.23 5.20
N MET A 299 5.68 -0.23 4.47
CA MET A 299 6.62 0.78 4.99
C MET A 299 5.98 1.60 6.12
N ASN A 300 6.70 1.80 7.22
CA ASN A 300 6.23 2.47 8.43
C ASN A 300 6.14 4.00 8.24
N THR A 301 7.12 4.57 7.54
CA THR A 301 7.27 6.02 7.36
C THR A 301 6.57 6.50 6.09
N SER A 302 5.58 7.38 6.25
CA SER A 302 4.94 8.07 5.12
C SER A 302 5.93 8.91 4.30
N GLY A 303 6.98 9.44 4.96
CA GLY A 303 8.08 10.15 4.32
C GLY A 303 8.87 9.28 3.34
N ASP A 304 9.36 8.12 3.77
CA ASP A 304 10.15 7.23 2.90
C ASP A 304 9.29 6.64 1.78
N ARG A 305 8.01 6.35 2.08
CA ARG A 305 7.04 5.89 1.08
C ARG A 305 6.85 6.93 -0.03
N THR A 306 6.67 8.19 0.36
CA THR A 306 6.49 9.30 -0.58
C THR A 306 7.77 9.55 -1.37
N ARG A 307 8.93 9.49 -0.72
CA ARG A 307 10.25 9.66 -1.34
C ARG A 307 10.51 8.57 -2.37
N LEU A 308 10.27 7.30 -2.02
CA LEU A 308 10.39 6.16 -2.95
C LEU A 308 9.43 6.27 -4.14
N ALA A 309 8.15 6.58 -3.89
CA ALA A 309 7.16 6.74 -4.96
C ALA A 309 7.51 7.90 -5.91
N THR A 310 7.98 9.03 -5.36
CA THR A 310 8.39 10.20 -6.15
C THR A 310 9.62 9.89 -7.00
N GLU A 311 10.57 9.15 -6.45
CA GLU A 311 11.81 8.79 -7.15
C GLU A 311 11.55 7.75 -8.25
N LEU A 312 10.62 6.83 -8.02
CA LEU A 312 10.11 5.91 -9.03
C LEU A 312 9.32 6.65 -10.13
N GLU A 313 8.50 7.65 -9.79
CA GLU A 313 7.79 8.49 -10.77
C GLU A 313 8.79 9.29 -11.63
N ARG A 314 9.82 9.88 -11.00
CA ARG A 314 10.90 10.63 -11.67
C ARG A 314 11.61 9.78 -12.73
N ARG A 315 11.80 8.48 -12.46
CA ARG A 315 12.43 7.52 -13.39
C ARG A 315 11.45 6.88 -14.37
N LYS A 316 10.17 7.28 -14.36
CA LYS A 316 9.08 6.66 -15.16
C LYS A 316 8.87 5.17 -14.86
N LEU A 317 9.19 4.77 -13.63
CA LEU A 317 9.09 3.40 -13.12
C LEU A 317 7.82 3.17 -12.29
N ALA A 318 7.16 4.25 -11.88
CA ALA A 318 5.82 4.26 -11.33
C ALA A 318 5.01 5.44 -11.87
N PHE A 319 3.69 5.36 -11.75
CA PHE A 319 2.78 6.48 -11.97
C PHE A 319 1.98 6.72 -10.69
N ILE A 320 1.96 7.96 -10.22
CA ILE A 320 1.18 8.37 -9.05
C ILE A 320 -0.12 8.99 -9.55
N ASP A 321 -1.21 8.27 -9.34
CA ASP A 321 -2.55 8.84 -9.48
C ASP A 321 -2.87 9.68 -8.24
N ARG A 322 -2.64 10.99 -8.36
CA ARG A 322 -2.86 11.96 -7.28
C ARG A 322 -4.35 12.11 -6.95
N ASN A 323 -5.25 11.79 -7.86
CA ASN A 323 -6.70 11.90 -7.64
C ASN A 323 -7.23 10.68 -6.87
N MET A 324 -6.67 9.49 -7.13
CA MET A 324 -7.07 8.25 -6.44
C MET A 324 -6.16 7.86 -5.28
N GLY A 325 -5.10 8.63 -5.00
CA GLY A 325 -4.09 8.29 -3.99
C GLY A 325 -3.39 6.95 -4.27
N ALA A 326 -3.36 6.51 -5.54
CA ALA A 326 -2.90 5.18 -5.93
C ALA A 326 -1.57 5.24 -6.68
N VAL A 327 -0.68 4.29 -6.42
CA VAL A 327 0.60 4.17 -7.13
C VAL A 327 0.57 2.92 -8.00
N LYS A 328 0.84 3.10 -9.30
CA LYS A 328 0.94 2.01 -10.27
C LYS A 328 2.41 1.79 -10.61
N PHE A 329 2.94 0.64 -10.23
CA PHE A 329 4.33 0.26 -10.51
C PHE A 329 4.47 -0.40 -11.88
N PHE A 330 5.50 0.00 -12.63
CA PHE A 330 5.87 -0.60 -13.92
C PHE A 330 7.21 -1.34 -13.86
N CYS A 331 7.97 -1.16 -12.77
CA CYS A 331 9.28 -1.72 -12.54
C CYS A 331 9.27 -3.09 -11.84
N GLY A 332 10.44 -3.74 -11.84
CA GLY A 332 10.72 -4.92 -11.01
C GLY A 332 11.40 -4.54 -9.71
N TRP A 333 11.61 -5.53 -8.83
CA TRP A 333 12.21 -5.30 -7.52
C TRP A 333 13.67 -4.83 -7.57
N GLU A 334 14.42 -5.19 -8.62
CA GLU A 334 15.79 -4.72 -8.82
C GLU A 334 15.89 -3.19 -8.94
N ASP A 335 14.88 -2.56 -9.54
CA ASP A 335 14.83 -1.09 -9.64
C ASP A 335 14.50 -0.45 -8.29
N VAL A 336 13.67 -1.12 -7.48
CA VAL A 336 13.32 -0.69 -6.12
C VAL A 336 14.54 -0.76 -5.21
N GLU A 337 15.28 -1.87 -5.23
CA GLU A 337 16.53 -2.03 -4.48
C GLU A 337 17.57 -0.95 -4.84
N ARG A 338 17.70 -0.65 -6.13
CA ARG A 338 18.61 0.41 -6.59
C ARG A 338 18.25 1.77 -6.01
N ILE A 339 16.96 2.12 -6.05
CA ILE A 339 16.49 3.42 -5.50
C ILE A 339 16.62 3.44 -3.98
N LEU A 340 16.33 2.34 -3.29
CA LEU A 340 16.51 2.24 -1.84
C LEU A 340 17.98 2.41 -1.43
N ALA A 341 18.92 1.88 -2.22
CA ALA A 341 20.35 2.05 -1.99
C ALA A 341 20.81 3.51 -2.17
N GLU A 342 20.13 4.29 -3.01
CA GLU A 342 20.39 5.72 -3.23
C GLU A 342 19.67 6.63 -2.21
N MET A 343 18.69 6.10 -1.48
CA MET A 343 17.94 6.84 -0.45
C MET A 343 18.66 6.87 0.91
N ASN A 344 19.53 5.90 1.16
CA ASN A 344 20.48 5.85 2.28
C ASN A 344 21.71 6.72 2.00
#